data_AF-A0A917I279-F1
#
_entry.id   AF-A0A917I279-F1
#
_cell.length_a   1.000
_cell.length_b   1.000
_cell.length_c   1.000
_cell.angle_alpha   90.00
_cell.angle_beta   90.00
_cell.angle_gamma   90.00
#
_symmetry.space_group_name_H-M   'P 1'
#
loop_
_entity.id
_entity.type
_entity.pdbx_description
1 polymer ?
#
loop_
_entity_poly.entity_id
_entity_poly.type
_entity_poly.pdbx_seq_one_letter_code
_entity_poly.pdbx_strand_id
1 'polypeptide(L)'
;MNHYPLTIYAAACLSLITGATAQTPQEALRQAKAVYRPVAEQQWAHKQIIYPEDSAILRFEYKIFGEKPADGRSLYISMHGGGNTRPEVNDKQWSNQQSLYAPKEGVYVAPRAPTNTWMLWHENHIDNLFDELIKTAIVMEDVNPNKVYLLGYSAGGDGTFQLAPRMADRWAAASMMAGHPGDAPILNLRNLPFAIFMGGQDAAYNRNGLAAEWEKKLDSLQQNDPGGYLHLVKIYPEDGHWMQRKDTIAIDWMAGYNRKPNPDKVIWVQDDRLHDRFYWLGVPVDQAATGKKLVALVNKQTITIEHNDYDTFYIYLNDGLINLNKPIKVLFEGKQLFKGKIRRDQQLTNETAKLLDEGRVAIGQLRYDKGKITQVTPGEP
;
A
#
# COMPACT_ATOMS: atom_id res chain seq x y z
N MET A 1 28.89 9.58 -18.77
CA MET A 1 28.97 10.45 -17.58
C MET A 1 28.43 11.81 -17.95
N ASN A 2 27.15 12.07 -17.68
CA ASN A 2 26.59 13.41 -17.55
C ASN A 2 25.74 13.33 -16.28
N HIS A 3 26.38 13.58 -15.13
CA HIS A 3 25.68 13.76 -13.88
C HIS A 3 25.00 15.13 -13.93
N TYR A 4 23.72 15.17 -14.30
CA TYR A 4 22.89 16.32 -13.97
C TYR A 4 22.58 16.25 -12.47
N PRO A 5 22.79 17.33 -11.70
CA PRO A 5 22.45 17.33 -10.30
C PRO A 5 20.93 17.37 -10.17
N LEU A 6 20.33 16.21 -9.84
CA LEU A 6 18.94 16.08 -9.39
C LEU A 6 18.67 16.81 -8.05
N THR A 7 19.69 17.46 -7.47
CA THR A 7 19.68 18.12 -6.16
C THR A 7 19.03 19.50 -6.10
N ILE A 8 18.41 20.00 -7.17
CA ILE A 8 17.84 21.38 -7.18
C ILE A 8 16.30 21.44 -7.01
N TYR A 9 15.54 20.34 -7.09
CA TYR A 9 14.07 20.43 -7.01
C TYR A 9 13.41 19.78 -5.78
N ALA A 10 14.18 19.29 -4.81
CA ALA A 10 13.63 18.87 -3.51
C ALA A 10 13.21 20.06 -2.61
N ALA A 11 13.56 21.30 -2.96
CA ALA A 11 13.37 22.48 -2.09
C ALA A 11 12.44 23.58 -2.65
N ALA A 12 11.67 23.33 -3.71
CA ALA A 12 10.83 24.37 -4.31
C ALA A 12 9.41 23.88 -4.65
N CYS A 13 8.66 23.45 -3.63
CA CYS A 13 7.19 23.36 -3.67
C CYS A 13 6.58 23.54 -2.26
N LEU A 14 7.16 24.42 -1.45
CA LEU A 14 6.69 24.70 -0.09
C LEU A 14 6.50 26.19 0.18
N SER A 15 5.85 26.89 -0.75
CA SER A 15 5.24 28.19 -0.47
C SER A 15 4.42 28.63 -1.67
N LEU A 16 3.12 28.32 -1.66
CA LEU A 16 2.06 29.08 -2.33
C LEU A 16 0.69 28.44 -2.01
N ILE A 17 0.36 28.37 -0.72
CA ILE A 17 -1.05 28.32 -0.29
C ILE A 17 -1.21 29.32 0.87
N THR A 18 -0.84 30.58 0.63
CA THR A 18 -1.28 31.67 1.49
C THR A 18 -2.55 32.26 0.87
N GLY A 19 -3.68 31.70 1.31
CA GLY A 19 -5.02 32.15 0.91
C GLY A 19 -5.86 31.04 0.32
N ALA A 20 -6.34 30.11 1.13
CA ALA A 20 -7.34 29.14 0.68
C ALA A 20 -8.68 29.43 1.35
N THR A 21 -9.65 29.83 0.54
CA THR A 21 -11.07 29.57 0.79
C THR A 21 -11.26 28.08 1.12
N ALA A 22 -12.35 27.72 1.83
CA ALA A 22 -12.65 26.31 2.08
C ALA A 22 -12.76 25.56 0.73
N GLN A 23 -11.84 24.62 0.49
CA GLN A 23 -11.78 23.80 -0.72
C GLN A 23 -12.38 22.44 -0.43
N THR A 24 -13.14 21.90 -1.38
CA THR A 24 -13.58 20.51 -1.33
C THR A 24 -12.38 19.54 -1.40
N PRO A 25 -12.50 18.31 -0.88
CA PRO A 25 -11.44 17.30 -1.01
C PRO A 25 -11.01 17.07 -2.46
N GLN A 26 -11.96 17.12 -3.40
CA GLN A 26 -11.69 16.99 -4.83
C GLN A 26 -10.86 18.16 -5.38
N GLU A 27 -11.11 19.39 -4.92
CA GLU A 27 -10.31 20.56 -5.31
C GLU A 27 -8.90 20.50 -4.73
N ALA A 28 -8.76 20.11 -3.45
CA ALA A 28 -7.46 19.93 -2.80
C ALA A 28 -6.64 18.85 -3.53
N LEU A 29 -7.28 17.72 -3.88
CA LEU A 29 -6.66 16.65 -4.65
C LEU A 29 -6.23 17.11 -6.05
N ARG A 30 -7.09 17.86 -6.76
CA ARG A 30 -6.76 18.43 -8.08
C ARG A 30 -5.55 19.36 -7.99
N GLN A 31 -5.48 20.22 -6.97
CA GLN A 31 -4.35 21.10 -6.75
C GLN A 31 -3.07 20.32 -6.41
N ALA A 32 -3.16 19.33 -5.52
CA ALA A 32 -2.03 18.47 -5.18
C ALA A 32 -1.46 17.74 -6.41
N LYS A 33 -2.33 17.20 -7.29
CA LYS A 33 -1.92 16.59 -8.56
C LYS A 33 -1.22 17.59 -9.48
N ALA A 34 -1.72 18.83 -9.57
CA ALA A 34 -1.12 19.88 -10.40
C ALA A 34 0.27 20.29 -9.88
N VAL A 35 0.43 20.42 -8.57
CA VAL A 35 1.72 20.74 -7.92
C VAL A 35 2.72 19.60 -8.12
N TYR A 36 2.27 18.34 -8.03
CA TYR A 36 3.16 17.18 -8.17
C TYR A 36 3.53 16.84 -9.62
N ARG A 37 2.74 17.30 -10.61
CA ARG A 37 2.93 16.95 -12.03
C ARG A 37 4.34 17.14 -12.58
N PRO A 38 5.05 18.26 -12.34
CA PRO A 38 6.41 18.41 -12.86
C PRO A 38 7.39 17.35 -12.34
N VAL A 39 7.22 16.90 -11.08
CA VAL A 39 8.02 15.80 -10.52
C VAL A 39 7.66 14.49 -11.22
N ALA A 40 6.37 14.21 -11.37
CA ALA A 40 5.90 12.99 -12.03
C ALA A 40 6.39 12.88 -13.48
N GLU A 41 6.35 13.99 -14.23
CA GLU A 41 6.83 14.05 -15.62
C GLU A 41 8.32 13.71 -15.72
N GLN A 42 9.15 14.25 -14.82
CA GLN A 42 10.58 13.95 -14.77
C GLN A 42 10.83 12.47 -14.44
N GLN A 43 10.19 11.94 -13.40
CA GLN A 43 10.39 10.56 -12.98
C GLN A 43 9.95 9.55 -14.05
N TRP A 44 8.81 9.80 -14.69
CA TRP A 44 8.27 8.93 -15.73
C TRP A 44 9.08 8.97 -17.01
N ALA A 45 9.53 10.16 -17.44
CA ALA A 45 10.38 10.31 -18.62
C ALA A 45 11.72 9.59 -18.47
N HIS A 46 12.32 9.63 -17.28
CA HIS A 46 13.59 8.95 -16.98
C HIS A 46 13.43 7.50 -16.53
N LYS A 47 12.19 7.04 -16.34
CA LYS A 47 11.83 5.74 -15.75
C LYS A 47 12.57 5.44 -14.44
N GLN A 48 12.61 6.46 -13.59
CA GLN A 48 13.31 6.44 -12.30
C GLN A 48 12.44 7.12 -11.25
N ILE A 49 12.13 6.40 -10.18
CA ILE A 49 11.51 6.98 -8.99
C ILE A 49 12.61 7.30 -7.99
N ILE A 50 12.54 8.51 -7.43
CA ILE A 50 13.47 9.04 -6.45
C ILE A 50 12.64 9.57 -5.30
N TYR A 51 12.97 9.15 -4.09
CA TYR A 51 12.38 9.72 -2.88
C TYR A 51 13.42 10.62 -2.20
N PRO A 52 13.12 11.90 -1.89
CA PRO A 52 14.14 12.86 -1.44
C PRO A 52 14.97 12.44 -0.22
N GLU A 53 14.40 11.63 0.67
CA GLU A 53 15.05 11.17 1.90
C GLU A 53 15.82 9.86 1.72
N ASP A 54 15.70 9.21 0.56
CA ASP A 54 16.37 7.96 0.23
C ASP A 54 17.43 8.16 -0.85
N SER A 55 18.59 7.52 -0.68
CA SER A 55 19.65 7.52 -1.70
C SER A 55 19.41 6.48 -2.81
N ALA A 56 18.44 5.59 -2.61
CA ALA A 56 18.08 4.54 -3.54
C ALA A 56 17.22 5.09 -4.70
N ILE A 57 17.42 4.54 -5.90
CA ILE A 57 16.65 4.89 -7.09
C ILE A 57 15.94 3.63 -7.58
N LEU A 58 14.61 3.70 -7.73
CA LEU A 58 13.83 2.62 -8.33
C LEU A 58 13.75 2.84 -9.83
N ARG A 59 14.60 2.15 -10.58
CA ARG A 59 14.48 2.09 -12.05
C ARG A 59 13.28 1.21 -12.40
N PHE A 60 12.58 1.51 -13.49
CA PHE A 60 11.49 0.65 -13.95
C PHE A 60 11.38 0.62 -15.46
N GLU A 61 10.68 -0.41 -15.95
CA GLU A 61 10.20 -0.47 -17.33
C GLU A 61 8.68 -0.64 -17.27
N TYR A 62 7.96 -0.15 -18.27
CA TYR A 62 6.51 -0.27 -18.30
C TYR A 62 5.93 -0.52 -19.69
N LYS A 63 4.72 -1.07 -19.72
CA LYS A 63 3.89 -1.27 -20.91
C LYS A 63 2.46 -0.86 -20.60
N ILE A 64 1.78 -0.30 -21.59
CA ILE A 64 0.35 0.02 -21.52
C ILE A 64 -0.42 -1.06 -22.27
N PHE A 65 -1.41 -1.65 -21.61
CA PHE A 65 -2.32 -2.64 -22.17
C PHE A 65 -3.74 -2.07 -22.20
N GLY A 66 -4.47 -2.40 -23.27
CA GLY A 66 -5.89 -2.11 -23.42
C GLY A 66 -6.27 -0.61 -23.42
N GLU A 67 -7.56 -0.38 -23.65
CA GLU A 67 -8.16 0.95 -23.61
C GLU A 67 -8.32 1.44 -22.17
N LYS A 68 -8.09 2.74 -21.94
CA LYS A 68 -8.22 3.34 -20.61
C LYS A 68 -9.69 3.36 -20.17
N PRO A 69 -10.04 2.78 -19.00
CA PRO A 69 -11.38 2.89 -18.43
C PRO A 69 -11.73 4.32 -18.00
N ALA A 70 -13.03 4.64 -17.95
CA ALA A 70 -13.50 5.98 -17.56
C ALA A 70 -13.12 6.38 -16.13
N ASP A 71 -12.96 5.40 -15.24
CA ASP A 71 -12.55 5.57 -13.85
C ASP A 71 -11.02 5.45 -13.64
N GLY A 72 -10.24 5.47 -14.72
CA GLY A 72 -8.78 5.41 -14.68
C GLY A 72 -8.20 4.00 -14.91
N ARG A 73 -6.90 3.95 -15.23
CA ARG A 73 -6.18 2.71 -15.54
C ARG A 73 -5.92 1.87 -14.30
N SER A 74 -5.83 0.56 -14.50
CA SER A 74 -5.19 -0.36 -13.55
C SER A 74 -3.66 -0.16 -13.55
N LEU A 75 -3.00 -0.47 -12.42
CA LEU A 75 -1.55 -0.51 -12.30
C LEU A 75 -1.12 -1.88 -11.76
N TYR A 76 -0.21 -2.56 -12.44
CA TYR A 76 0.38 -3.83 -12.00
C TYR A 76 1.87 -3.63 -11.74
N ILE A 77 2.30 -3.76 -10.49
CA ILE A 77 3.71 -3.65 -10.09
C ILE A 77 4.29 -5.05 -9.95
N SER A 78 5.11 -5.45 -10.91
CA SER A 78 5.61 -6.82 -11.07
C SER A 78 7.08 -6.96 -10.69
N MET A 79 7.35 -7.47 -9.49
CA MET A 79 8.68 -7.56 -8.90
C MET A 79 9.45 -8.81 -9.36
N HIS A 80 10.71 -8.59 -9.77
CA HIS A 80 11.58 -9.67 -10.23
C HIS A 80 12.23 -10.46 -9.08
N GLY A 81 12.68 -11.68 -9.37
CA GLY A 81 13.47 -12.51 -8.47
C GLY A 81 14.96 -12.16 -8.43
N GLY A 82 15.79 -13.07 -7.90
CA GLY A 82 17.26 -12.94 -7.96
C GLY A 82 17.86 -12.08 -6.85
N GLY A 83 17.57 -12.40 -5.58
CA GLY A 83 18.30 -11.86 -4.44
C GLY A 83 19.61 -12.58 -4.15
N ASN A 84 20.49 -11.90 -3.41
CA ASN A 84 21.84 -12.34 -3.04
C ASN A 84 22.65 -12.87 -4.23
N THR A 85 22.59 -12.15 -5.35
CA THR A 85 23.22 -12.55 -6.60
C THR A 85 24.04 -11.42 -7.20
N ARG A 86 24.79 -11.72 -8.26
CA ARG A 86 25.58 -10.71 -8.97
C ARG A 86 24.66 -9.74 -9.71
N PRO A 87 25.03 -8.46 -9.85
CA PRO A 87 24.18 -7.45 -10.51
C PRO A 87 23.67 -7.87 -11.89
N GLU A 88 24.47 -8.59 -12.68
CA GLU A 88 24.10 -9.04 -14.02
C GLU A 88 22.98 -10.08 -14.01
N VAL A 89 22.94 -10.93 -12.96
CA VAL A 89 21.86 -11.91 -12.77
C VAL A 89 20.59 -11.19 -12.34
N ASN A 90 20.69 -10.21 -11.45
CA ASN A 90 19.56 -9.40 -11.00
C ASN A 90 18.94 -8.61 -12.18
N ASP A 91 19.77 -7.98 -13.01
CA ASP A 91 19.33 -7.26 -14.21
C ASP A 91 18.71 -8.20 -15.27
N LYS A 92 19.19 -9.44 -15.38
CA LYS A 92 18.55 -10.48 -16.22
C LYS A 92 17.17 -10.88 -15.68
N GLN A 93 17.02 -11.04 -14.36
CA GLN A 93 15.71 -11.34 -13.76
C GLN A 93 14.74 -10.18 -13.97
N TRP A 94 15.20 -8.94 -13.82
CA TRP A 94 14.41 -7.76 -14.17
C TRP A 94 13.96 -7.79 -15.63
N SER A 95 14.86 -8.08 -16.57
CA SER A 95 14.55 -8.20 -18.00
C SER A 95 13.48 -9.27 -18.29
N ASN A 96 13.57 -10.43 -17.64
CA ASN A 96 12.55 -11.48 -17.76
C ASN A 96 11.17 -10.98 -17.28
N GLN A 97 11.15 -10.29 -16.14
CA GLN A 97 9.93 -9.81 -15.51
C GLN A 97 9.16 -8.82 -16.40
N GLN A 98 9.83 -8.04 -17.26
CA GLN A 98 9.20 -7.06 -18.17
C GLN A 98 8.18 -7.65 -19.16
N SER A 99 8.19 -8.96 -19.39
CA SER A 99 7.30 -9.63 -20.35
C SER A 99 6.60 -10.86 -19.77
N LEU A 100 6.72 -11.08 -18.46
CA LEU A 100 6.21 -12.28 -17.81
C LEU A 100 4.67 -12.35 -17.82
N TYR A 101 4.02 -11.21 -17.65
CA TYR A 101 2.56 -11.09 -17.62
C TYR A 101 2.04 -10.05 -18.62
N ALA A 102 0.80 -10.24 -19.04
CA ALA A 102 0.08 -9.34 -19.95
C ALA A 102 -1.37 -9.18 -19.46
N PRO A 103 -1.69 -8.12 -18.68
CA PRO A 103 -3.06 -7.84 -18.29
C PRO A 103 -3.90 -7.42 -19.50
N LYS A 104 -5.23 -7.59 -19.41
CA LYS A 104 -6.18 -7.12 -20.44
C LYS A 104 -6.18 -5.60 -20.57
N GLU A 105 -6.03 -4.90 -19.45
CA GLU A 105 -5.99 -3.45 -19.32
C GLU A 105 -5.00 -3.06 -18.22
N GLY A 106 -4.26 -1.97 -18.42
CA GLY A 106 -3.55 -1.29 -17.36
C GLY A 106 -2.12 -0.91 -17.72
N VAL A 107 -1.48 -0.21 -16.80
CA VAL A 107 -0.04 0.05 -16.79
C VAL A 107 0.64 -1.12 -16.11
N TYR A 108 1.39 -1.92 -16.86
CA TYR A 108 2.25 -2.96 -16.32
C TYR A 108 3.64 -2.40 -16.07
N VAL A 109 4.06 -2.30 -14.82
CA VAL A 109 5.38 -1.81 -14.40
C VAL A 109 6.20 -2.97 -13.88
N ALA A 110 7.40 -3.15 -14.42
CA ALA A 110 8.43 -4.02 -13.88
C ALA A 110 9.52 -3.15 -13.24
N PRO A 111 9.50 -2.91 -11.92
CA PRO A 111 10.60 -2.23 -11.24
C PRO A 111 11.84 -3.10 -11.17
N ARG A 112 13.01 -2.47 -11.12
CA ARG A 112 14.31 -3.06 -10.79
C ARG A 112 14.63 -2.71 -9.35
N ALA A 113 14.78 -3.70 -8.48
CA ALA A 113 15.08 -3.43 -7.08
C ALA A 113 16.38 -2.64 -6.92
N PRO A 114 16.46 -1.61 -6.06
CA PRO A 114 17.64 -0.75 -6.01
C PRO A 114 18.93 -1.51 -5.65
N THR A 115 18.85 -2.60 -4.88
CA THR A 115 19.99 -3.40 -4.43
C THR A 115 19.96 -4.84 -4.96
N ASN A 116 21.03 -5.59 -4.70
CA ASN A 116 21.18 -7.00 -5.08
C ASN A 116 21.22 -7.93 -3.84
N THR A 117 20.78 -7.43 -2.68
CA THR A 117 20.83 -8.16 -1.41
C THR A 117 19.86 -9.33 -1.41
N TRP A 118 19.91 -10.17 -0.36
CA TRP A 118 18.94 -11.24 -0.17
C TRP A 118 17.50 -10.70 -0.04
N MET A 119 17.35 -9.56 0.62
CA MET A 119 16.08 -8.93 0.99
C MET A 119 15.76 -7.69 0.17
N LEU A 120 16.16 -7.66 -1.11
CA LEU A 120 16.12 -6.49 -1.99
C LEU A 120 14.76 -5.75 -2.07
N TRP A 121 13.65 -6.44 -1.83
CA TRP A 121 12.30 -5.86 -1.84
C TRP A 121 11.77 -5.53 -0.43
N HIS A 122 12.49 -5.88 0.62
CA HIS A 122 12.11 -5.60 2.01
C HIS A 122 12.77 -4.34 2.56
N GLU A 123 13.91 -3.93 1.99
CA GLU A 123 14.71 -2.80 2.48
C GLU A 123 13.88 -1.51 2.68
N ASN A 124 14.27 -0.69 3.67
CA ASN A 124 13.47 0.43 4.19
C ASN A 124 12.99 1.45 3.14
N HIS A 125 13.75 1.64 2.05
CA HIS A 125 13.44 2.60 1.01
C HIS A 125 12.35 2.12 0.03
N ILE A 126 12.01 0.82 0.04
CA ILE A 126 11.09 0.24 -0.95
C ILE A 126 9.66 0.80 -0.80
N ASP A 127 9.15 0.99 0.42
CA ASP A 127 7.80 1.54 0.65
C ASP A 127 7.67 2.93 0.08
N ASN A 128 8.63 3.80 0.40
CA ASN A 128 8.67 5.19 -0.06
C ASN A 128 8.74 5.24 -1.59
N LEU A 129 9.59 4.42 -2.20
CA LEU A 129 9.72 4.34 -3.66
C LEU A 129 8.45 3.79 -4.32
N PHE A 130 7.73 2.86 -3.69
CA PHE A 130 6.48 2.33 -4.22
C PHE A 130 5.32 3.31 -4.05
N ASP A 131 5.22 4.00 -2.92
CA ASP A 131 4.28 5.09 -2.72
C ASP A 131 4.47 6.20 -3.77
N GLU A 132 5.73 6.54 -4.05
CA GLU A 132 6.10 7.56 -5.04
C GLU A 132 5.87 7.07 -6.48
N LEU A 133 6.10 5.78 -6.78
CA LEU A 133 5.75 5.16 -8.06
C LEU A 133 4.23 5.23 -8.31
N ILE A 134 3.42 4.92 -7.31
CA ILE A 134 1.95 4.96 -7.42
C ILE A 134 1.49 6.39 -7.68
N LYS A 135 1.99 7.38 -6.91
CA LYS A 135 1.70 8.80 -7.14
C LYS A 135 2.06 9.25 -8.54
N THR A 136 3.23 8.85 -9.03
CA THR A 136 3.69 9.15 -10.39
C THR A 136 2.74 8.58 -11.43
N ALA A 137 2.38 7.29 -11.30
CA ALA A 137 1.47 6.63 -12.23
C ALA A 137 0.04 7.22 -12.22
N ILE A 138 -0.45 7.68 -11.07
CA ILE A 138 -1.74 8.40 -10.95
C ILE A 138 -1.74 9.68 -11.79
N VAL A 139 -0.62 10.41 -11.84
CA VAL A 139 -0.55 11.68 -12.56
C VAL A 139 -0.21 11.54 -14.04
N MET A 140 0.58 10.52 -14.39
CA MET A 140 1.06 10.31 -15.76
C MET A 140 0.13 9.45 -16.60
N GLU A 141 -0.45 8.41 -16.01
CA GLU A 141 -1.26 7.42 -16.74
C GLU A 141 -2.72 7.38 -16.27
N ASP A 142 -3.11 8.33 -15.40
CA ASP A 142 -4.45 8.41 -14.84
C ASP A 142 -4.85 7.09 -14.14
N VAL A 143 -3.90 6.51 -13.41
CA VAL A 143 -4.11 5.29 -12.63
C VAL A 143 -5.15 5.55 -11.55
N ASN A 144 -6.11 4.63 -11.43
CA ASN A 144 -7.05 4.60 -10.33
C ASN A 144 -6.34 4.03 -9.08
N PRO A 145 -6.23 4.77 -7.97
CA PRO A 145 -5.56 4.29 -6.75
C PRO A 145 -6.25 3.07 -6.12
N ASN A 146 -7.49 2.76 -6.51
CA ASN A 146 -8.20 1.55 -6.09
C ASN A 146 -8.01 0.36 -7.05
N LYS A 147 -7.16 0.47 -8.08
CA LYS A 147 -6.80 -0.58 -9.04
C LYS A 147 -5.28 -0.80 -9.15
N VAL A 148 -4.59 -0.73 -8.01
CA VAL A 148 -3.15 -0.98 -7.93
C VAL A 148 -2.92 -2.40 -7.44
N TYR A 149 -2.23 -3.22 -8.21
CA TYR A 149 -2.00 -4.63 -7.95
C TYR A 149 -0.51 -4.89 -7.75
N LEU A 150 -0.17 -5.64 -6.71
CA LEU A 150 1.20 -6.01 -6.39
C LEU A 150 1.44 -7.49 -6.69
N LEU A 151 2.50 -7.81 -7.43
CA LEU A 151 2.84 -9.19 -7.70
C LEU A 151 4.35 -9.38 -7.80
N GLY A 152 4.83 -10.59 -7.54
CA GLY A 152 6.25 -10.86 -7.59
C GLY A 152 6.57 -12.34 -7.66
N TYR A 153 7.70 -12.66 -8.30
CA TYR A 153 8.15 -14.03 -8.49
C TYR A 153 9.49 -14.28 -7.76
N SER A 154 9.63 -15.41 -7.07
CA SER A 154 10.85 -15.79 -6.34
C SER A 154 11.17 -14.77 -5.23
N ALA A 155 12.35 -14.13 -5.25
CA ALA A 155 12.64 -13.02 -4.33
C ALA A 155 11.62 -11.87 -4.46
N GLY A 156 11.03 -11.65 -5.63
CA GLY A 156 9.88 -10.76 -5.79
C GLY A 156 8.64 -11.28 -5.05
N GLY A 157 8.45 -12.59 -4.98
CA GLY A 157 7.43 -13.22 -4.15
C GLY A 157 7.70 -13.04 -2.65
N ASP A 158 8.95 -13.15 -2.21
CA ASP A 158 9.36 -12.78 -0.84
C ASP A 158 8.98 -11.33 -0.55
N GLY A 159 9.28 -10.42 -1.49
CA GLY A 159 8.85 -9.03 -1.44
C GLY A 159 7.34 -8.86 -1.37
N THR A 160 6.57 -9.61 -2.17
CA THR A 160 5.10 -9.54 -2.14
C THR A 160 4.55 -9.99 -0.80
N PHE A 161 5.10 -11.03 -0.18
CA PHE A 161 4.68 -11.45 1.16
C PHE A 161 4.85 -10.35 2.20
N GLN A 162 5.88 -9.52 2.09
CA GLN A 162 6.20 -8.48 3.06
C GLN A 162 5.45 -7.18 2.76
N LEU A 163 5.49 -6.73 1.50
CA LEU A 163 4.86 -5.48 1.04
C LEU A 163 3.33 -5.54 1.03
N ALA A 164 2.73 -6.68 0.73
CA ALA A 164 1.27 -6.82 0.68
C ALA A 164 0.62 -6.50 2.04
N PRO A 165 0.99 -7.13 3.17
CA PRO A 165 0.44 -6.80 4.48
C PRO A 165 0.91 -5.43 5.01
N ARG A 166 2.17 -5.03 4.79
CA ARG A 166 2.68 -3.77 5.38
C ARG A 166 2.11 -2.52 4.70
N MET A 167 1.78 -2.60 3.41
CA MET A 167 1.16 -1.53 2.62
C MET A 167 -0.24 -1.90 2.12
N ALA A 168 -0.99 -2.73 2.85
CA ALA A 168 -2.29 -3.26 2.39
C ALA A 168 -3.32 -2.18 2.04
N ASP A 169 -3.15 -0.96 2.57
CA ASP A 169 -3.97 0.19 2.24
C ASP A 169 -3.63 0.83 0.89
N ARG A 170 -2.67 0.30 0.13
CA ARG A 170 -2.32 0.72 -1.24
C ARG A 170 -2.81 -0.23 -2.33
N TRP A 171 -3.11 -1.47 -1.99
CA TRP A 171 -3.33 -2.54 -2.97
C TRP A 171 -4.81 -2.89 -3.13
N ALA A 172 -5.23 -3.17 -4.37
CA ALA A 172 -6.53 -3.74 -4.71
C ALA A 172 -6.54 -5.26 -4.58
N ALA A 173 -5.44 -5.90 -4.96
CA ALA A 173 -5.12 -7.29 -4.71
C ALA A 173 -3.61 -7.48 -4.81
N ALA A 174 -3.09 -8.55 -4.21
CA ALA A 174 -1.70 -8.94 -4.36
C ALA A 174 -1.55 -10.44 -4.65
N SER A 175 -0.50 -10.81 -5.40
CA SER A 175 -0.22 -12.19 -5.77
C SER A 175 1.24 -12.53 -5.60
N MET A 176 1.52 -13.48 -4.71
CA MET A 176 2.83 -14.02 -4.45
C MET A 176 3.08 -15.27 -5.30
N MET A 177 4.22 -15.33 -6.00
CA MET A 177 4.63 -16.48 -6.78
C MET A 177 6.01 -17.00 -6.31
N ALA A 178 6.07 -18.27 -5.89
CA ALA A 178 7.31 -18.97 -5.53
C ALA A 178 8.22 -18.26 -4.50
N GLY A 179 7.64 -17.50 -3.59
CA GLY A 179 8.32 -16.76 -2.53
C GLY A 179 8.18 -17.41 -1.16
N HIS A 180 8.87 -16.83 -0.19
CA HIS A 180 8.95 -17.23 1.20
C HIS A 180 8.35 -16.13 2.09
N PRO A 181 7.45 -16.46 3.04
CA PRO A 181 6.72 -15.46 3.81
C PRO A 181 7.53 -14.72 4.86
N GLY A 182 8.61 -15.31 5.37
CA GLY A 182 9.38 -14.72 6.46
C GLY A 182 8.51 -14.49 7.70
N ASP A 183 8.59 -13.29 8.24
CA ASP A 183 7.85 -12.77 9.39
C ASP A 183 6.61 -11.93 9.03
N ALA A 184 6.24 -11.89 7.75
CA ALA A 184 5.15 -11.06 7.24
C ALA A 184 3.88 -11.07 8.12
N PRO A 185 3.35 -9.89 8.52
CA PRO A 185 2.23 -9.79 9.45
C PRO A 185 0.89 -10.13 8.78
N ILE A 186 0.60 -11.42 8.66
CA ILE A 186 -0.60 -11.97 7.98
C ILE A 186 -1.93 -11.31 8.40
N LEU A 187 -2.04 -10.83 9.65
CA LEU A 187 -3.25 -10.18 10.15
C LEU A 187 -3.62 -8.91 9.39
N ASN A 188 -2.63 -8.21 8.80
CA ASN A 188 -2.87 -6.99 8.03
C ASN A 188 -3.54 -7.27 6.67
N LEU A 189 -3.55 -8.53 6.19
CA LEU A 189 -4.20 -8.92 4.94
C LEU A 189 -5.74 -8.93 5.02
N ARG A 190 -6.33 -8.59 6.18
CA ARG A 190 -7.78 -8.68 6.40
C ARG A 190 -8.59 -8.07 5.25
N ASN A 191 -8.20 -6.91 4.75
CA ASN A 191 -8.93 -6.17 3.71
C ASN A 191 -8.30 -6.27 2.31
N LEU A 192 -7.29 -7.13 2.14
CA LEU A 192 -6.54 -7.28 0.89
C LEU A 192 -6.74 -8.68 0.32
N PRO A 193 -7.38 -8.82 -0.85
CA PRO A 193 -7.35 -10.06 -1.61
C PRO A 193 -5.90 -10.49 -1.86
N PHE A 194 -5.51 -11.67 -1.36
CA PHE A 194 -4.14 -12.17 -1.45
C PHE A 194 -4.06 -13.57 -2.07
N ALA A 195 -3.27 -13.72 -3.13
CA ALA A 195 -3.05 -15.01 -3.78
C ALA A 195 -1.63 -15.56 -3.53
N ILE A 196 -1.53 -16.88 -3.44
CA ILE A 196 -0.29 -17.64 -3.27
C ILE A 196 -0.24 -18.70 -4.38
N PHE A 197 0.78 -18.62 -5.22
CA PHE A 197 1.09 -19.64 -6.23
C PHE A 197 2.44 -20.25 -5.93
N MET A 198 2.48 -21.59 -5.82
CA MET A 198 3.67 -22.31 -5.40
C MET A 198 3.85 -23.61 -6.19
N GLY A 199 5.11 -23.97 -6.49
CA GLY A 199 5.44 -25.30 -6.99
C GLY A 199 5.49 -26.30 -5.84
N GLY A 200 4.83 -27.45 -5.99
CA GLY A 200 4.83 -28.53 -4.99
C GLY A 200 6.21 -29.11 -4.72
N GLN A 201 7.13 -29.02 -5.68
CA GLN A 201 8.52 -29.46 -5.57
C GLN A 201 9.51 -28.32 -5.23
N ASP A 202 9.05 -27.08 -5.03
CA ASP A 202 9.90 -25.95 -4.61
C ASP A 202 10.18 -26.00 -3.09
N ALA A 203 10.99 -26.98 -2.69
CA ALA A 203 11.31 -27.24 -1.28
C ALA A 203 12.42 -26.34 -0.70
N ALA A 204 13.06 -25.50 -1.52
CA ALA A 204 14.10 -24.61 -1.05
C ALA A 204 13.53 -23.66 0.01
N TYR A 205 14.20 -23.56 1.16
CA TYR A 205 13.74 -22.77 2.32
C TYR A 205 12.33 -23.16 2.82
N ASN A 206 11.87 -24.39 2.55
CA ASN A 206 10.53 -24.85 2.89
C ASN A 206 9.39 -23.99 2.28
N ARG A 207 9.59 -23.35 1.12
CA ARG A 207 8.58 -22.49 0.50
C ARG A 207 7.26 -23.20 0.25
N ASN A 208 7.30 -24.41 -0.31
CA ASN A 208 6.11 -25.23 -0.54
C ASN A 208 5.36 -25.58 0.76
N GLY A 209 6.07 -25.97 1.82
CA GLY A 209 5.48 -26.26 3.13
C GLY A 209 4.87 -25.01 3.76
N LEU A 210 5.57 -23.88 3.71
CA LEU A 210 5.10 -22.60 4.25
C LEU A 210 3.90 -22.06 3.48
N ALA A 211 3.81 -22.27 2.17
CA ALA A 211 2.61 -21.94 1.38
C ALA A 211 1.39 -22.73 1.86
N ALA A 212 1.55 -24.04 2.11
CA ALA A 212 0.47 -24.88 2.65
C ALA A 212 0.10 -24.51 4.11
N GLU A 213 1.06 -24.06 4.91
CA GLU A 213 0.77 -23.52 6.25
C GLU A 213 0.01 -22.19 6.18
N TRP A 214 0.37 -21.31 5.24
CA TRP A 214 -0.32 -20.04 5.03
C TRP A 214 -1.75 -20.23 4.55
N GLU A 215 -2.00 -21.20 3.66
CA GLU A 215 -3.37 -21.59 3.27
C GLU A 215 -4.23 -21.89 4.50
N LYS A 216 -3.77 -22.79 5.38
CA LYS A 216 -4.49 -23.13 6.62
C LYS A 216 -4.70 -21.94 7.55
N LYS A 217 -3.71 -21.03 7.63
CA LYS A 217 -3.83 -19.81 8.45
C LYS A 217 -4.88 -18.87 7.86
N LEU A 218 -4.87 -18.64 6.55
CA LEU A 218 -5.84 -17.79 5.85
C LEU A 218 -7.24 -18.39 5.91
N ASP A 219 -7.40 -19.70 5.72
CA ASP A 219 -8.65 -20.43 5.91
C ASP A 219 -9.23 -20.18 7.31
N SER A 220 -8.41 -20.37 8.35
CA SER A 220 -8.83 -20.15 9.74
C SER A 220 -9.20 -18.71 10.03
N LEU A 221 -8.40 -17.75 9.52
CA LEU A 221 -8.67 -16.33 9.68
C LEU A 221 -9.98 -15.92 8.98
N GLN A 222 -10.21 -16.39 7.76
CA GLN A 222 -11.45 -16.13 7.02
C GLN A 222 -12.66 -16.83 7.63
N GLN A 223 -12.52 -18.04 8.19
CA GLN A 223 -13.60 -18.71 8.91
C GLN A 223 -14.04 -17.91 10.15
N ASN A 224 -13.09 -17.29 10.86
CA ASN A 224 -13.36 -16.46 12.04
C ASN A 224 -13.80 -15.03 11.70
N ASP A 225 -13.48 -14.54 10.51
CA ASP A 225 -13.90 -13.25 9.98
C ASP A 225 -14.36 -13.40 8.52
N PRO A 226 -15.60 -13.85 8.25
CA PRO A 226 -16.07 -14.19 6.90
C PRO A 226 -16.01 -13.05 5.88
N GLY A 227 -15.91 -11.80 6.35
CA GLY A 227 -15.74 -10.62 5.50
C GLY A 227 -14.29 -10.21 5.26
N GLY A 228 -13.31 -10.96 5.78
CA GLY A 228 -11.88 -10.67 5.68
C GLY A 228 -11.07 -11.81 5.08
N TYR A 229 -9.79 -11.54 4.83
CA TYR A 229 -8.78 -12.52 4.40
C TYR A 229 -9.18 -13.29 3.13
N LEU A 230 -9.81 -12.62 2.17
CA LEU A 230 -10.11 -13.22 0.88
C LEU A 230 -8.80 -13.69 0.23
N HIS A 231 -8.73 -14.97 -0.12
CA HIS A 231 -7.49 -15.55 -0.62
C HIS A 231 -7.70 -16.58 -1.71
N LEU A 232 -6.62 -16.85 -2.45
CA LEU A 232 -6.52 -17.94 -3.41
C LEU A 232 -5.15 -18.60 -3.24
N VAL A 233 -5.12 -19.87 -2.84
CA VAL A 233 -3.88 -20.64 -2.82
C VAL A 233 -3.91 -21.72 -3.89
N LYS A 234 -2.82 -21.82 -4.66
CA LYS A 234 -2.59 -22.91 -5.61
C LYS A 234 -1.17 -23.44 -5.47
N ILE A 235 -1.07 -24.70 -5.04
CA ILE A 235 0.19 -25.46 -5.01
C ILE A 235 0.15 -26.49 -6.13
N TYR A 236 1.04 -26.38 -7.11
CA TYR A 236 1.08 -27.27 -8.29
C TYR A 236 2.01 -28.47 -8.02
N PRO A 237 1.49 -29.69 -7.77
CA PRO A 237 2.28 -30.79 -7.19
C PRO A 237 3.55 -31.16 -7.97
N GLU A 238 3.49 -31.08 -9.30
CA GLU A 238 4.56 -31.52 -10.20
C GLU A 238 5.56 -30.41 -10.56
N ASP A 239 5.27 -29.15 -10.22
CA ASP A 239 6.13 -28.04 -10.59
C ASP A 239 7.16 -27.72 -9.48
N GLY A 240 8.37 -27.36 -9.90
CA GLY A 240 9.40 -26.80 -9.02
C GLY A 240 9.28 -25.28 -8.90
N HIS A 241 10.42 -24.60 -8.70
CA HIS A 241 10.46 -23.14 -8.54
C HIS A 241 9.82 -22.38 -9.72
N TRP A 242 9.90 -22.92 -10.93
CA TRP A 242 9.23 -22.39 -12.11
C TRP A 242 7.93 -23.15 -12.38
N MET A 243 6.79 -22.47 -12.25
CA MET A 243 5.44 -23.05 -12.37
C MET A 243 4.91 -23.08 -13.82
N GLN A 244 5.80 -22.99 -14.81
CA GLN A 244 5.44 -23.06 -16.24
C GLN A 244 4.35 -22.05 -16.65
N ARG A 245 4.37 -20.86 -16.05
CA ARG A 245 3.37 -19.78 -16.26
C ARG A 245 1.93 -20.12 -15.84
N LYS A 246 1.69 -21.23 -15.12
CA LYS A 246 0.35 -21.58 -14.62
C LYS A 246 -0.19 -20.53 -13.64
N ASP A 247 0.71 -19.80 -12.98
CA ASP A 247 0.46 -18.65 -12.13
C ASP A 247 -0.09 -17.42 -12.87
N THR A 248 -0.04 -17.36 -14.21
CA THR A 248 -0.60 -16.23 -15.00
C THR A 248 -2.09 -15.98 -14.78
N ILE A 249 -2.84 -16.96 -14.27
CA ILE A 249 -4.23 -16.79 -13.86
C ILE A 249 -4.39 -15.74 -12.75
N ALA A 250 -3.33 -15.44 -12.01
CA ALA A 250 -3.30 -14.40 -10.99
C ALA A 250 -3.70 -13.03 -11.53
N ILE A 251 -3.36 -12.74 -12.78
CA ILE A 251 -3.63 -11.44 -13.41
C ILE A 251 -5.13 -11.20 -13.54
N ASP A 252 -5.85 -12.18 -14.11
CA ASP A 252 -7.30 -12.11 -14.25
C ASP A 252 -8.00 -12.17 -12.89
N TRP A 253 -7.47 -12.95 -11.93
CA TRP A 253 -8.00 -13.01 -10.57
C TRP A 253 -7.87 -11.67 -9.84
N MET A 254 -6.68 -11.06 -9.84
CA MET A 254 -6.44 -9.76 -9.21
C MET A 254 -7.31 -8.66 -9.84
N ALA A 255 -7.43 -8.63 -11.17
CA ALA A 255 -8.23 -7.65 -11.89
C ALA A 255 -9.74 -7.69 -11.55
N GLY A 256 -10.21 -8.75 -10.89
CA GLY A 256 -11.58 -8.87 -10.39
C GLY A 256 -11.86 -8.04 -9.13
N TYR A 257 -10.85 -7.42 -8.52
CA TYR A 257 -10.97 -6.72 -7.24
C TYR A 257 -10.60 -5.25 -7.35
N ASN A 258 -11.31 -4.41 -6.59
CA ASN A 258 -10.91 -3.03 -6.33
C ASN A 258 -10.62 -2.88 -4.84
N ARG A 259 -9.62 -2.05 -4.51
CA ARG A 259 -9.34 -1.70 -3.11
C ARG A 259 -10.56 -1.02 -2.49
N LYS A 260 -10.88 -1.38 -1.25
CA LYS A 260 -11.78 -0.60 -0.39
C LYS A 260 -10.92 0.37 0.44
N PRO A 261 -10.83 1.67 0.08
CA PRO A 261 -9.91 2.59 0.76
C PRO A 261 -10.33 2.90 2.21
N ASN A 262 -11.62 2.78 2.52
CA ASN A 262 -12.18 2.97 3.85
C ASN A 262 -12.88 1.68 4.30
N PRO A 263 -12.12 0.63 4.68
CA PRO A 263 -12.70 -0.60 5.18
C PRO A 263 -13.38 -0.34 6.52
N ASP A 264 -14.42 -1.11 6.78
CA ASP A 264 -15.21 -1.08 8.00
C ASP A 264 -14.43 -1.61 9.20
N LYS A 265 -13.49 -2.55 9.03
CA LYS A 265 -12.61 -3.00 10.10
C LYS A 265 -11.16 -3.02 9.66
N VAL A 266 -10.28 -2.50 10.50
CA VAL A 266 -8.83 -2.49 10.30
C VAL A 266 -8.19 -3.26 11.44
N ILE A 267 -7.32 -4.21 11.10
CA ILE A 267 -6.36 -4.82 12.00
C ILE A 267 -5.00 -4.37 11.51
N TRP A 268 -4.28 -3.62 12.34
CA TRP A 268 -2.96 -3.11 12.01
C TRP A 268 -1.96 -3.62 13.02
N VAL A 269 -0.99 -4.39 12.54
CA VAL A 269 0.19 -4.87 13.25
C VAL A 269 1.41 -4.23 12.60
N GLN A 270 2.26 -3.58 13.39
CA GLN A 270 3.51 -2.99 12.91
C GLN A 270 4.50 -4.08 12.51
N ASP A 271 5.10 -3.89 11.36
CA ASP A 271 6.19 -4.73 10.86
C ASP A 271 7.55 -4.25 11.41
N ASP A 272 8.65 -4.85 10.97
CA ASP A 272 10.00 -4.31 11.20
C ASP A 272 10.23 -2.98 10.42
N ARG A 273 9.55 -2.81 9.29
CA ARG A 273 9.40 -1.52 8.60
C ARG A 273 8.16 -0.78 9.10
N LEU A 274 8.41 0.10 10.06
CA LEU A 274 7.38 0.90 10.74
C LEU A 274 6.68 1.89 9.80
N HIS A 275 5.38 2.07 10.03
CA HIS A 275 4.54 3.07 9.37
C HIS A 275 3.78 3.92 10.41
N ASP A 276 3.53 5.18 10.10
CA ASP A 276 2.76 6.10 10.95
C ASP A 276 1.27 6.15 10.58
N ARG A 277 0.88 5.56 9.44
CA ARG A 277 -0.49 5.53 8.95
C ARG A 277 -0.81 4.23 8.20
N PHE A 278 -1.99 3.68 8.45
CA PHE A 278 -2.52 2.50 7.78
C PHE A 278 -4.04 2.61 7.64
N TYR A 279 -4.54 2.66 6.40
CA TYR A 279 -5.92 3.03 6.09
C TYR A 279 -6.31 4.37 6.74
N TRP A 280 -7.28 4.34 7.65
CA TRP A 280 -7.81 5.49 8.39
C TRP A 280 -7.29 5.56 9.83
N LEU A 281 -6.30 4.76 10.18
CA LEU A 281 -5.61 4.79 11.47
C LEU A 281 -4.22 5.41 11.33
N GLY A 282 -3.73 6.05 12.38
CA GLY A 282 -2.33 6.43 12.47
C GLY A 282 -1.80 6.38 13.90
N VAL A 283 -0.48 6.44 14.04
CA VAL A 283 0.22 6.47 15.33
C VAL A 283 1.41 7.41 15.23
N PRO A 284 1.86 8.03 16.34
CA PRO A 284 3.11 8.77 16.34
C PRO A 284 4.29 7.86 15.99
N VAL A 285 5.22 8.36 15.17
CA VAL A 285 6.42 7.63 14.72
C VAL A 285 7.25 7.12 15.90
N ASP A 286 7.38 7.91 16.96
CA ASP A 286 8.13 7.58 18.17
C ASP A 286 7.45 6.52 19.06
N GLN A 287 6.17 6.22 18.81
CA GLN A 287 5.43 5.16 19.49
C GLN A 287 5.28 3.89 18.64
N ALA A 288 5.60 3.94 17.34
CA ALA A 288 5.58 2.76 16.48
C ALA A 288 6.70 1.78 16.88
N ALA A 289 6.36 0.50 16.97
CA ALA A 289 7.30 -0.58 17.24
C ALA A 289 6.76 -1.90 16.72
N THR A 290 7.63 -2.76 16.22
CA THR A 290 7.28 -4.07 15.63
C THR A 290 6.40 -4.88 16.58
N GLY A 291 5.35 -5.48 16.03
CA GLY A 291 4.38 -6.29 16.76
C GLY A 291 3.30 -5.50 17.51
N LYS A 292 3.45 -4.17 17.71
CA LYS A 292 2.35 -3.36 18.26
C LYS A 292 1.13 -3.39 17.35
N LYS A 293 -0.04 -3.41 17.97
CA LYS A 293 -1.31 -3.64 17.31
C LYS A 293 -2.36 -2.59 17.64
N LEU A 294 -3.16 -2.23 16.64
CA LEU A 294 -4.36 -1.42 16.75
C LEU A 294 -5.49 -2.06 15.93
N VAL A 295 -6.63 -2.31 16.56
CA VAL A 295 -7.82 -2.87 15.90
C VAL A 295 -8.99 -1.94 16.10
N ALA A 296 -9.60 -1.52 14.99
CA ALA A 296 -10.74 -0.61 15.02
C ALA A 296 -11.78 -0.97 13.96
N LEU A 297 -13.04 -0.74 14.29
CA LEU A 297 -14.22 -1.00 13.48
C LEU A 297 -15.06 0.28 13.37
N VAL A 298 -15.61 0.55 12.19
CA VAL A 298 -16.64 1.55 11.96
C VAL A 298 -17.95 0.85 11.59
N ASN A 299 -19.00 1.15 12.34
CA ASN A 299 -20.37 0.76 12.04
C ASN A 299 -21.27 2.00 12.13
N LYS A 300 -21.79 2.45 10.98
CA LYS A 300 -22.60 3.66 10.86
C LYS A 300 -21.86 4.87 11.45
N GLN A 301 -22.38 5.47 12.52
CA GLN A 301 -21.82 6.64 13.20
C GLN A 301 -20.96 6.27 14.43
N THR A 302 -20.56 5.01 14.57
CA THR A 302 -19.82 4.53 15.73
C THR A 302 -18.52 3.88 15.30
N ILE A 303 -17.42 4.39 15.86
CA ILE A 303 -16.10 3.79 15.79
C ILE A 303 -15.87 3.02 17.09
N THR A 304 -15.47 1.77 17.00
CA THR A 304 -15.15 0.91 18.14
C THR A 304 -13.68 0.53 18.03
N ILE A 305 -12.92 0.82 19.08
CA ILE A 305 -11.56 0.32 19.25
C ILE A 305 -11.68 -1.02 19.96
N GLU A 306 -11.20 -2.09 19.34
CA GLU A 306 -11.25 -3.45 19.90
C GLU A 306 -9.93 -3.80 20.61
N HIS A 307 -8.81 -3.23 20.15
CA HIS A 307 -7.48 -3.46 20.72
C HIS A 307 -6.59 -2.24 20.47
N ASN A 308 -5.75 -1.84 21.42
CA ASN A 308 -4.80 -0.74 21.26
C ASN A 308 -3.56 -0.93 22.16
N ASP A 309 -2.36 -0.95 21.56
CA ASP A 309 -1.07 -1.01 22.26
C ASP A 309 -0.37 0.36 22.41
N TYR A 310 -1.03 1.45 22.02
CA TYR A 310 -0.44 2.79 21.95
C TYR A 310 -0.97 3.72 23.04
N ASP A 311 -0.10 4.57 23.58
CA ASP A 311 -0.52 5.69 24.42
C ASP A 311 -1.29 6.72 23.59
N THR A 312 -0.88 6.89 22.33
CA THR A 312 -1.49 7.83 21.38
C THR A 312 -1.75 7.16 20.04
N PHE A 313 -2.93 7.37 19.48
CA PHE A 313 -3.23 7.04 18.08
C PHE A 313 -4.18 8.06 17.46
N TYR A 314 -4.27 8.05 16.14
CA TYR A 314 -5.09 8.95 15.34
C TYR A 314 -6.14 8.18 14.55
N ILE A 315 -7.29 8.80 14.36
CA ILE A 315 -8.36 8.34 13.46
C ILE A 315 -8.55 9.43 12.41
N TYR A 316 -8.18 9.13 11.17
CA TYR A 316 -8.38 10.00 10.02
C TYR A 316 -9.77 9.77 9.44
N LEU A 317 -10.56 10.85 9.34
CA LEU A 317 -11.97 10.76 9.00
C LEU A 317 -12.25 11.40 7.64
N ASN A 318 -13.08 10.74 6.85
CA ASN A 318 -13.67 11.31 5.65
C ASN A 318 -15.12 10.84 5.43
N ASP A 319 -15.82 11.50 4.52
CA ASP A 319 -17.23 11.20 4.23
C ASP A 319 -17.44 9.82 3.57
N GLY A 320 -16.38 9.20 3.04
CA GLY A 320 -16.40 7.81 2.54
C GLY A 320 -16.39 6.77 3.67
N LEU A 321 -15.76 7.09 4.81
CA LEU A 321 -15.72 6.24 6.00
C LEU A 321 -16.97 6.41 6.88
N ILE A 322 -17.35 7.66 7.16
CA ILE A 322 -18.39 8.00 8.14
C ILE A 322 -19.00 9.37 7.82
N ASN A 323 -20.31 9.56 8.02
CA ASN A 323 -20.97 10.81 7.68
C ASN A 323 -20.67 11.89 8.74
N LEU A 324 -19.79 12.85 8.39
CA LEU A 324 -19.35 13.91 9.30
C LEU A 324 -20.35 15.05 9.46
N ASN A 325 -21.47 15.05 8.73
CA ASN A 325 -22.58 15.97 8.97
C ASN A 325 -23.39 15.60 10.21
N LYS A 326 -23.24 14.36 10.71
CA LYS A 326 -23.89 13.84 11.91
C LYS A 326 -22.88 13.66 13.04
N PRO A 327 -23.31 13.69 14.31
CA PRO A 327 -22.44 13.31 15.42
C PRO A 327 -21.93 11.87 15.26
N ILE A 328 -20.67 11.64 15.62
CA ILE A 328 -20.06 10.32 15.71
C ILE A 328 -19.85 9.94 17.18
N LYS A 329 -19.68 8.65 17.44
CA LYS A 329 -19.27 8.11 18.75
C LYS A 329 -17.99 7.33 18.59
N VAL A 330 -17.12 7.38 19.59
CA VAL A 330 -16.00 6.45 19.71
C VAL A 330 -16.11 5.68 21.01
N LEU A 331 -16.03 4.35 20.90
CA LEU A 331 -16.09 3.40 22.00
C LEU A 331 -14.75 2.68 22.13
N PHE A 332 -14.30 2.44 23.36
CA PHE A 332 -13.17 1.56 23.66
C PHE A 332 -13.52 0.77 24.93
N GLU A 333 -13.40 -0.56 24.89
CA GLU A 333 -13.77 -1.45 26.01
C GLU A 333 -15.21 -1.20 26.53
N GLY A 334 -16.15 -0.93 25.62
CA GLY A 334 -17.55 -0.60 25.95
C GLY A 334 -17.77 0.81 26.53
N LYS A 335 -16.71 1.55 26.86
CA LYS A 335 -16.79 2.93 27.34
C LYS A 335 -16.86 3.92 26.17
N GLN A 336 -17.78 4.87 26.24
CA GLN A 336 -17.83 5.98 25.28
C GLN A 336 -16.75 7.02 25.63
N LEU A 337 -15.73 7.13 24.78
CA LEU A 337 -14.64 8.09 24.94
C LEU A 337 -14.91 9.42 24.22
N PHE A 338 -15.76 9.40 23.19
CA PHE A 338 -16.14 10.58 22.42
C PHE A 338 -17.58 10.50 21.93
N LYS A 339 -18.27 11.65 21.90
CA LYS A 339 -19.52 11.84 21.17
C LYS A 339 -19.64 13.30 20.75
N GLY A 340 -19.70 13.55 19.44
CA GLY A 340 -19.77 14.91 18.94
C GLY A 340 -19.77 14.99 17.42
N LYS A 341 -20.10 16.16 16.90
CA LYS A 341 -19.94 16.48 15.48
C LYS A 341 -18.48 16.88 15.24
N ILE A 342 -17.88 16.33 14.18
CA ILE A 342 -16.49 16.62 13.81
C ILE A 342 -16.45 17.92 13.01
N ARG A 343 -15.57 18.83 13.41
CA ARG A 343 -15.26 20.03 12.62
C ARG A 343 -14.41 19.62 11.41
N ARG A 344 -14.68 20.20 10.24
CA ARG A 344 -13.84 19.93 9.07
C ARG A 344 -12.53 20.71 9.17
N ASP A 345 -11.43 20.07 8.77
CA ASP A 345 -10.08 20.61 8.84
C ASP A 345 -9.49 20.77 7.43
N GLN A 346 -9.39 22.02 6.96
CA GLN A 346 -8.86 22.32 5.64
C GLN A 346 -7.35 22.07 5.53
N GLN A 347 -6.60 22.30 6.60
CA GLN A 347 -5.16 22.08 6.60
C GLN A 347 -4.88 20.59 6.45
N LEU A 348 -5.54 19.75 7.26
CA LEU A 348 -5.47 18.29 7.13
C LEU A 348 -5.92 17.81 5.74
N THR A 349 -6.98 18.41 5.20
CA THR A 349 -7.47 18.08 3.85
C THR A 349 -6.40 18.33 2.80
N ASN A 350 -5.74 19.49 2.84
CA ASN A 350 -4.70 19.85 1.89
C ASN A 350 -3.43 18.99 2.08
N GLU A 351 -3.05 18.70 3.32
CA GLU A 351 -1.90 17.84 3.63
C GLU A 351 -2.12 16.41 3.14
N THR A 352 -3.26 15.80 3.47
CA THR A 352 -3.56 14.43 3.05
C THR A 352 -3.89 14.30 1.56
N ALA A 353 -4.32 15.38 0.90
CA ALA A 353 -4.45 15.42 -0.56
C ALA A 353 -3.12 15.20 -1.30
N LYS A 354 -1.98 15.50 -0.68
CA LYS A 354 -0.63 15.24 -1.25
C LYS A 354 -0.33 13.74 -1.44
N LEU A 355 -1.12 12.86 -0.81
CA LEU A 355 -1.07 11.41 -1.04
C LEU A 355 -1.60 11.01 -2.42
N LEU A 356 -2.26 11.94 -3.13
CA LEU A 356 -2.87 11.78 -4.46
C LEU A 356 -3.93 10.69 -4.57
N ASP A 357 -4.47 10.28 -3.43
CA ASP A 357 -5.42 9.19 -3.27
C ASP A 357 -6.67 9.71 -2.56
N GLU A 358 -7.78 9.83 -3.31
CA GLU A 358 -9.04 10.39 -2.81
C GLU A 358 -9.53 9.68 -1.54
N GLY A 359 -9.41 8.35 -1.49
CA GLY A 359 -9.88 7.55 -0.35
C GLY A 359 -9.08 7.78 0.94
N ARG A 360 -7.89 8.39 0.82
CA ARG A 360 -6.99 8.72 1.94
C ARG A 360 -6.98 10.22 2.26
N VAL A 361 -7.75 11.05 1.55
CA VAL A 361 -7.95 12.46 1.92
C VAL A 361 -8.82 12.51 3.17
N ALA A 362 -8.26 13.03 4.25
CA ALA A 362 -8.93 13.19 5.54
C ALA A 362 -9.43 14.62 5.69
N ILE A 363 -10.69 14.77 6.09
CA ILE A 363 -11.34 16.07 6.32
C ILE A 363 -11.59 16.34 7.80
N GLY A 364 -11.22 15.42 8.68
CA GLY A 364 -11.19 15.59 10.12
C GLY A 364 -10.31 14.52 10.77
N GLN A 365 -9.86 14.76 11.98
CA GLN A 365 -9.02 13.82 12.71
C GLN A 365 -9.39 13.80 14.19
N LEU A 366 -9.43 12.60 14.77
CA LEU A 366 -9.46 12.41 16.21
C LEU A 366 -8.10 11.92 16.69
N ARG A 367 -7.73 12.32 17.89
CA ARG A 367 -6.56 11.82 18.62
C ARG A 367 -7.04 11.13 19.89
N TYR A 368 -6.61 9.90 20.07
CA TYR A 368 -6.61 9.25 21.37
C TYR A 368 -5.30 9.58 22.09
N ASP A 369 -5.38 9.91 23.36
CA ASP A 369 -4.24 10.14 24.24
C ASP A 369 -4.59 9.61 25.64
N LYS A 370 -3.96 8.49 26.03
CA LYS A 370 -4.05 7.86 27.37
C LYS A 370 -5.47 7.80 27.94
N GLY A 371 -6.42 7.31 27.14
CA GLY A 371 -7.81 7.07 27.56
C GLY A 371 -8.78 8.20 27.26
N LYS A 372 -8.33 9.29 26.63
CA LYS A 372 -9.18 10.41 26.20
C LYS A 372 -9.15 10.52 24.68
N ILE A 373 -10.29 10.83 24.07
CA ILE A 373 -10.36 11.18 22.65
C ILE A 373 -10.75 12.64 22.50
N THR A 374 -9.93 13.38 21.74
CA THR A 374 -10.18 14.77 21.34
C THR A 374 -10.15 14.89 19.82
N GLN A 375 -10.80 15.93 19.31
CA GLN A 375 -10.60 16.33 17.93
C GLN A 375 -9.29 17.10 17.80
N VAL A 376 -8.47 16.77 16.80
CA VAL A 376 -7.29 17.56 16.46
C VAL A 376 -7.76 18.82 15.75
N THR A 377 -7.26 19.97 16.22
CA THR A 377 -7.52 21.28 15.59
C THR A 377 -6.25 21.85 14.96
N PRO A 378 -6.37 22.59 13.84
CA PRO A 378 -5.22 23.23 13.19
C PRO A 378 -4.39 24.06 14.19
N GLY A 379 -3.09 23.77 14.29
CA GLY A 379 -2.16 24.52 15.15
C GLY A 379 -1.91 23.93 16.54
N GLU A 380 -2.50 22.78 16.89
CA GLU A 380 -2.03 21.99 18.05
C GLU A 380 -0.93 21.01 17.61
N PRO A 381 0.16 20.86 18.40
CA PRO A 381 1.30 20.00 18.08
C PRO A 381 1.00 18.50 18.10
#